data_AF-A0A7W0HDQ5-F1
#
_entry.id   AF-A0A7W0HDQ5-F1
#
_cell.length_a   1.000
_cell.length_b   1.000
_cell.length_c   1.000
_cell.angle_alpha   90.00
_cell.angle_beta   90.00
_cell.angle_gamma   90.00
#
_symmetry.space_group_name_H-M   'P 1'
#
loop_
_entity.id
_entity.type
_entity.pdbx_description
1 polymer ?
#
loop_
_entity_poly.entity_id
_entity_poly.type
_entity_poly.pdbx_seq_one_letter_code
_entity_poly.pdbx_strand_id
1 'polypeptide(L)' 'MVGGGGIPSVVMKKSHFEAELAPQQVEMVKMMEWIRHTGHRLVVLFEGRDAAGKGGTIKRIVEPWPG' A
#
# COMPACT_ATOMS: atom_id res chain seq x y z
N MET A 1 -1.79 37.00 -4.48
CA MET A 1 -0.80 36.10 -5.11
C MET A 1 0.36 35.94 -4.15
N VAL A 2 0.33 34.90 -3.31
CA VAL A 2 1.45 34.50 -2.43
C VAL A 2 1.67 33.01 -2.70
N GLY A 3 2.88 32.68 -3.13
CA GLY A 3 3.25 31.36 -3.63
C GLY A 3 3.25 30.30 -2.54
N GLY A 4 2.47 29.24 -2.75
CA GLY A 4 2.68 27.97 -2.07
C GLY A 4 3.80 27.23 -2.77
N GLY A 5 4.92 27.00 -2.07
CA GLY A 5 5.96 26.08 -2.51
C GLY A 5 5.40 24.67 -2.57
N GLY A 6 4.83 24.29 -3.72
CA GLY A 6 4.38 22.95 -3.98
C GLY A 6 5.60 22.04 -4.11
N ILE A 7 5.71 21.03 -3.23
CA ILE A 7 6.59 19.89 -3.46
C ILE A 7 6.23 19.35 -4.86
N PRO A 8 7.18 19.18 -5.79
CA PRO A 8 6.87 18.56 -7.07
C PRO A 8 6.29 17.17 -6.82
N SER A 9 4.99 17.00 -7.07
CA SER A 9 4.38 15.67 -7.00
C SER A 9 4.78 14.92 -8.27
N VAL A 10 5.82 14.09 -8.17
CA VAL A 10 6.08 13.10 -9.22
C VAL A 10 4.97 12.06 -9.13
N VAL A 11 3.92 12.24 -9.93
CA VAL A 11 2.85 11.26 -10.04
C VAL A 11 3.35 10.12 -10.91
N MET A 12 3.42 8.92 -10.35
CA MET A 12 3.80 7.72 -11.09
C MET A 12 2.77 7.42 -12.18
N LYS A 13 3.24 7.04 -13.39
CA LYS A 13 2.36 6.54 -14.44
C LYS A 13 1.64 5.29 -13.95
N LYS A 14 0.33 5.21 -14.21
CA LYS A 14 -0.50 4.06 -13.81
C LYS A 14 0.07 2.72 -14.25
N SER A 15 0.56 2.62 -15.48
CA SER A 15 1.15 1.38 -16.00
C SER A 15 2.41 0.94 -15.25
N HIS A 16 3.23 1.90 -14.81
CA HIS A 16 4.41 1.60 -14.00
C HIS A 16 4.01 1.16 -12.60
N PHE A 17 3.03 1.85 -12.00
CA PHE A 17 2.49 1.46 -10.70
C PHE A 17 1.91 0.04 -10.71
N GLU A 18 1.11 -0.31 -11.71
CA GLU A 18 0.52 -1.65 -11.84
C GLU A 18 1.58 -2.74 -12.08
N ALA A 19 2.62 -2.44 -12.85
CA ALA A 19 3.73 -3.37 -13.08
C ALA A 19 4.49 -3.69 -11.79
N GLU A 20 4.71 -2.70 -10.92
CA GLU A 20 5.40 -2.88 -9.64
C GLU A 20 4.51 -3.45 -8.54
N LEU A 21 3.19 -3.21 -8.61
CA LEU A 21 2.25 -3.66 -7.58
C LEU A 21 2.14 -5.20 -7.53
N ALA A 22 2.08 -5.86 -8.68
CA ALA A 22 1.90 -7.31 -8.76
C ALA A 22 3.00 -8.12 -8.04
N PRO A 23 4.31 -7.90 -8.30
CA PRO A 23 5.36 -8.65 -7.58
C PRO A 23 5.35 -8.34 -6.08
N GLN A 24 5.04 -7.11 -5.67
CA GLN A 24 4.92 -6.76 -4.25
C GLN A 24 3.77 -7.50 -3.56
N GLN A 25 2.63 -7.66 -4.23
CA GLN A 25 1.50 -8.43 -3.72
C GLN A 25 1.83 -9.92 -3.57
N VAL A 26 2.64 -10.48 -4.46
CA VAL A 26 3.15 -11.86 -4.33
C VAL A 26 3.99 -12.03 -3.06
N GLU A 27 4.95 -11.14 -2.82
CA GLU A 27 5.77 -11.20 -1.61
C GLU A 27 4.93 -10.97 -0.34
N MET A 28 3.92 -10.11 -0.42
CA MET A 28 2.99 -9.88 0.68
C MET A 28 2.21 -11.15 1.06
N VAL A 29 1.70 -11.91 0.07
CA VAL A 29 1.00 -13.18 0.31
C VAL A 29 1.94 -14.18 1.00
N LYS A 30 3.19 -14.33 0.52
CA LYS A 30 4.18 -15.20 1.16
C LYS A 30 4.43 -14.84 2.62
N MET A 31 4.55 -13.54 2.93
CA MET A 31 4.70 -13.07 4.31
C MET A 31 3.47 -13.42 5.16
N MET A 32 2.26 -13.20 4.64
CA MET A 32 1.02 -13.52 5.36
C MET A 32 0.88 -15.03 5.61
N GLU A 33 1.23 -15.88 4.64
CA GLU A 33 1.28 -17.33 4.80
C GLU A 33 2.29 -17.73 5.89
N TRP A 34 3.49 -17.15 5.87
CA TRP A 34 4.49 -17.39 6.90
C TRP A 34 4.00 -16.99 8.29
N ILE A 35 3.35 -15.83 8.45
CA ILE A 35 2.75 -15.39 9.72
C ILE A 35 1.72 -16.41 10.21
N ARG A 36 0.84 -16.89 9.33
CA ARG A 36 -0.15 -17.94 9.65
C ARG A 36 0.50 -19.24 10.09
N HIS A 37 1.50 -19.72 9.36
CA HIS A 37 2.15 -21.00 9.65
C HIS A 37 2.97 -20.99 10.93
N THR A 38 3.53 -19.83 11.30
CA THR A 38 4.37 -19.68 12.48
C THR A 38 3.60 -19.24 13.73
N GLY A 39 2.31 -18.91 13.59
CA GLY A 39 1.47 -18.46 14.71
C GLY A 39 1.76 -17.04 15.20
N HIS A 40 2.52 -16.25 14.43
CA HIS A 40 2.76 -14.84 14.76
C HIS A 40 1.50 -13.99 14.55
N ARG A 41 1.49 -12.80 15.16
CA ARG A 41 0.45 -11.80 14.97
C ARG A 41 1.10 -10.50 14.48
N LEU A 42 0.58 -9.95 13.38
CA LEU A 42 1.02 -8.69 12.80
C LEU A 42 -0.11 -7.67 12.85
N VAL A 43 0.19 -6.47 13.33
CA VAL A 43 -0.74 -5.32 13.30
C VAL A 43 -0.04 -4.19 12.56
N VAL A 44 -0.75 -3.60 11.58
CA VAL A 44 -0.26 -2.43 10.82
C VAL A 44 -1.23 -1.28 11.05
N LEU A 45 -0.73 -0.17 11.59
CA LEU A 45 -1.50 1.04 11.87
C LEU A 45 -1.26 2.09 10.78
N PHE A 46 -2.33 2.60 10.17
CA PHE A 46 -2.29 3.65 9.16
C PHE A 46 -2.82 4.96 9.72
N GLU A 47 -1.93 5.95 9.90
CA GLU A 47 -2.25 7.27 10.41
C GLU A 47 -2.11 8.36 9.34
N GLY A 48 -2.81 9.49 9.53
CA GLY A 48 -2.70 10.65 8.64
C GLY A 48 -3.95 11.51 8.61
N ARG A 49 -3.89 12.65 7.91
CA ARG A 49 -5.03 13.56 7.75
C ARG A 49 -6.17 12.93 6.95
N ASP A 50 -7.34 13.54 7.04
CA ASP A 50 -8.47 13.22 6.17
C ASP A 50 -8.08 13.39 4.71
N ALA A 51 -8.59 12.50 3.86
CA ALA A 51 -8.28 12.40 2.43
C ALA A 51 -6.79 12.13 2.06
N ALA A 52 -5.93 11.77 3.02
CA ALA A 52 -4.52 11.43 2.74
C ALA A 52 -4.31 10.11 1.96
N GLY A 53 -5.38 9.39 1.61
CA GLY A 53 -5.29 8.17 0.79
C GLY A 53 -5.13 6.86 1.54
N LYS A 54 -5.22 6.85 2.88
CA LYS A 54 -5.02 5.66 3.75
C LYS A 54 -5.86 4.44 3.32
N GLY A 55 -7.15 4.63 3.04
CA GLY A 55 -8.03 3.54 2.59
C GLY A 55 -7.64 2.96 1.24
N GLY A 56 -7.07 3.78 0.35
CA GLY A 56 -6.55 3.33 -0.94
C GLY A 56 -5.37 2.37 -0.76
N THR A 57 -4.45 2.70 0.14
CA THR A 57 -3.29 1.87 0.49
C THR A 57 -3.71 0.55 1.12
N ILE A 58 -4.60 0.58 2.12
CA ILE A 58 -5.12 -0.64 2.76
C ILE A 58 -5.73 -1.57 1.71
N LYS A 59 -6.56 -1.03 0.81
CA LYS A 59 -7.18 -1.82 -0.27
C LYS A 59 -6.14 -2.60 -1.07
N ARG A 60 -5.01 -1.99 -1.47
CA ARG A 60 -4.00 -2.68 -2.30
C ARG A 60 -3.25 -3.77 -1.55
N ILE A 61 -3.12 -3.64 -0.23
CA ILE A 61 -2.49 -4.63 0.63
C ILE A 61 -3.40 -5.85 0.81
N VAL A 62 -4.72 -5.64 0.94
CA VAL A 62 -5.68 -6.73 1.21
C VAL A 62 -6.28 -7.37 -0.04
N GLU A 63 -6.31 -6.67 -1.18
CA GLU A 63 -6.87 -7.17 -2.45
C GLU A 63 -6.35 -8.53 -2.94
N PRO A 64 -5.06 -8.92 -2.78
CA PRO A 64 -4.61 -10.25 -3.20
C PRO A 64 -5.10 -11.39 -2.29
N TRP A 65 -5.80 -11.08 -1.19
CA TRP A 65 -6.31 -12.08 -0.25
C TRP A 65 -7.71 -12.58 -0.67
N PRO A 66 -7.88 -13.87 -1.01
CA PRO A 66 -9.16 -14.40 -1.47
C PRO A 66 -10.22 -14.61 -0.37
N GLY A 67 -9.87 -14.43 0.91
CA GLY A 67 -10.74 -14.70 2.07
C GLY A 67 -10.12 -15.70 3.02
#